data_AF-A0A5J4KKF8-F1
#
_entry.id   AF-A0A5J4KKF8-F1
#
_cell.length_a   1.000
_cell.length_b   1.000
_cell.length_c   1.000
_cell.angle_alpha   90.00
_cell.angle_beta   90.00
_cell.angle_gamma   90.00
#
_symmetry.space_group_name_H-M   'P 1'
#
loop_
_entity.id
_entity.type
_entity.pdbx_description
1 polymer ?
#
loop_
_entity_poly.entity_id
_entity_poly.type
_entity_poly.pdbx_seq_one_letter_code
_entity_poly.pdbx_strand_id
1 'polypeptide(L)'
;MGSAPPLSSSSQRRRVGPIGVVLLVMAVLLILGVAGYFVLPLLGIGKATQAAITTSDLQTTVNYAGMDITLVNAQQAANFIDDPQTHSDGMLRLHVQATNKNKKAAVLIYPTIAHLLLPGGNELAPVYASDYTAVAPGETRSNTVDFVVPAATKVNQLTLLLGSAAEARLNIPLQPHADMGKYAAKTSDVNKKTSYLSLDYLVTQVTTQMSLDGQQAPKGMRYLSVNLKIGNPLMQPVIAGSPFDYLRVKSGDTSIAPVQATIPLNFASQVKDQAGSAVFLIPQDVTTVTLVLGSKNTDGFDPGTVNIAL
;
A
#
# COMPACT_ATOMS: atom_id res chain seq x y z
N MET A 1 56.10 -85.47 -51.38
CA MET A 1 56.19 -84.24 -52.19
C MET A 1 55.00 -83.35 -51.85
N GLY A 2 55.26 -82.09 -51.52
CA GLY A 2 54.29 -80.97 -51.37
C GLY A 2 53.43 -81.01 -50.09
N SER A 3 53.48 -80.13 -49.08
CA SER A 3 53.61 -78.66 -48.94
C SER A 3 52.26 -77.99 -48.59
N ALA A 4 52.09 -77.56 -47.33
CA ALA A 4 51.37 -76.34 -46.90
C ALA A 4 51.55 -76.10 -45.36
N PRO A 5 52.05 -74.92 -44.92
CA PRO A 5 52.21 -74.56 -43.51
C PRO A 5 51.19 -73.45 -43.08
N PRO A 6 51.39 -72.64 -42.03
CA PRO A 6 50.50 -72.53 -40.86
C PRO A 6 49.70 -71.20 -40.79
N LEU A 7 48.82 -71.05 -39.81
CA LEU A 7 48.31 -69.73 -39.40
C LEU A 7 48.46 -69.53 -37.90
N SER A 8 49.58 -68.90 -37.51
CA SER A 8 49.77 -68.28 -36.20
C SER A 8 49.16 -66.88 -36.21
N SER A 9 48.17 -66.64 -35.34
CA SER A 9 47.64 -65.29 -35.10
C SER A 9 48.54 -64.53 -34.12
N SER A 10 49.17 -63.45 -34.59
CA SER A 10 49.92 -62.53 -33.72
C SER A 10 49.01 -61.41 -33.23
N SER A 11 48.72 -61.42 -31.93
CA SER A 11 48.07 -60.33 -31.19
C SER A 11 48.97 -59.09 -31.15
N GLN A 12 48.63 -58.06 -31.92
CA GLN A 12 49.28 -56.75 -31.87
C GLN A 12 48.81 -55.98 -30.63
N ARG A 13 49.67 -55.91 -29.59
CA ARG A 13 49.53 -54.95 -28.49
C ARG A 13 49.72 -53.52 -29.03
N ARG A 14 48.61 -52.78 -29.17
CA ARG A 14 48.64 -51.33 -29.43
C ARG A 14 49.24 -50.60 -28.22
N ARG A 15 50.43 -50.01 -28.41
CA ARG A 15 51.00 -49.04 -27.46
C ARG A 15 50.13 -47.79 -27.45
N VAL A 16 49.59 -47.45 -26.28
CA VAL A 16 48.82 -46.22 -26.05
C VAL A 16 49.81 -45.06 -26.06
N GLY A 17 49.77 -44.22 -27.10
CA GLY A 17 50.56 -43.00 -27.19
C GLY A 17 50.08 -41.93 -26.20
N PRO A 18 50.84 -40.83 -26.03
CA PRO A 18 50.55 -39.77 -25.05
C PRO A 18 49.15 -39.16 -25.19
N ILE A 19 48.59 -39.14 -26.40
CA ILE A 19 47.21 -38.69 -26.68
C ILE A 19 46.16 -39.58 -26.00
N GLY A 20 46.41 -40.89 -25.90
CA GLY A 20 45.50 -41.83 -25.23
C GLY A 20 45.50 -41.69 -23.71
N VAL A 21 46.63 -41.28 -23.12
CA VAL A 21 46.71 -40.97 -21.68
C VAL A 21 45.96 -39.68 -21.37
N VAL A 22 46.08 -38.65 -22.22
CA VAL A 22 45.35 -37.38 -22.07
C VAL A 22 43.83 -37.59 -22.18
N LEU A 23 43.37 -38.38 -23.16
CA LEU A 23 41.95 -38.71 -23.30
C LEU A 23 41.40 -39.51 -22.10
N LEU A 24 42.22 -40.40 -21.53
CA LEU A 24 41.84 -41.18 -20.35
C LEU A 24 41.74 -40.29 -19.10
N VAL A 25 42.67 -39.34 -18.91
CA VAL A 25 42.61 -38.37 -17.82
C VAL A 25 41.39 -37.45 -17.96
N MET A 26 41.08 -36.98 -19.18
CA MET A 26 39.88 -36.19 -19.46
C MET A 26 38.60 -36.97 -19.18
N ALA A 27 38.52 -38.24 -19.60
CA ALA A 27 37.38 -39.10 -19.32
C ALA A 27 37.19 -39.34 -17.81
N VAL A 28 38.28 -39.54 -17.06
CA VAL A 28 38.23 -39.72 -15.60
C VAL A 28 37.79 -38.41 -14.90
N LEU A 29 38.27 -37.25 -15.33
CA LEU A 29 37.83 -35.96 -14.79
C LEU A 29 36.36 -35.67 -15.09
N LEU A 30 35.88 -36.04 -16.28
CA LEU A 30 34.46 -35.94 -16.63
C LEU A 30 33.61 -36.85 -15.77
N ILE A 31 34.03 -38.11 -15.56
CA ILE A 31 33.31 -39.05 -14.71
C ILE A 31 33.32 -38.60 -13.25
N LEU A 32 34.44 -38.09 -12.73
CA LEU A 32 34.55 -37.56 -11.38
C LEU A 32 33.73 -36.27 -11.20
N GLY A 33 33.69 -35.40 -12.21
CA GLY A 33 32.87 -34.20 -12.21
C GLY A 33 31.37 -34.52 -12.22
N VAL A 34 30.96 -35.47 -13.06
CA VAL A 34 29.56 -35.93 -13.14
C VAL A 34 29.16 -36.68 -11.86
N ALA A 35 29.99 -37.61 -11.39
CA ALA A 35 29.74 -38.32 -10.14
C ALA A 35 29.72 -37.37 -8.93
N GLY A 36 30.63 -36.40 -8.87
CA GLY A 36 30.63 -35.35 -7.85
C GLY A 36 29.34 -34.53 -7.88
N TYR A 37 28.87 -34.13 -9.06
CA TYR A 37 27.62 -33.39 -9.23
C TYR A 37 26.39 -34.16 -8.72
N PHE A 38 26.35 -35.49 -8.88
CA PHE A 38 25.24 -36.31 -8.40
C PHE A 38 25.36 -36.78 -6.95
N VAL A 39 26.58 -36.90 -6.40
CA VAL A 39 26.83 -37.41 -5.04
C VAL A 39 26.79 -36.29 -3.99
N LEU A 40 27.23 -35.06 -4.33
CA LEU A 40 27.24 -33.92 -3.39
C LEU A 40 25.84 -33.60 -2.80
N PRO A 41 24.74 -33.58 -3.57
CA PRO A 41 23.39 -33.35 -3.04
C PRO A 41 22.89 -34.49 -2.12
N LEU A 42 23.37 -35.73 -2.34
CA LEU A 42 23.01 -36.90 -1.53
C LEU A 42 23.70 -36.89 -0.16
N LEU A 43 24.86 -36.24 -0.05
CA LEU A 43 25.60 -36.05 1.19
C LEU A 43 25.17 -34.81 1.99
N GLY A 44 24.14 -34.08 1.53
CA GLY A 44 23.65 -32.85 2.16
C GLY A 44 24.59 -31.64 2.00
N ILE A 45 25.71 -31.80 1.29
CA ILE A 45 26.66 -30.73 1.00
C ILE A 45 26.04 -29.86 -0.10
N GLY A 46 25.63 -28.65 0.27
CA GLY A 46 25.01 -27.67 -0.65
C GLY A 46 23.50 -27.47 -0.48
N LYS A 47 22.84 -28.09 0.52
CA LYS A 47 21.47 -27.70 0.89
C LYS A 47 21.54 -26.47 1.80
N ALA A 48 21.04 -25.34 1.33
CA ALA A 48 20.86 -24.16 2.16
C ALA A 48 19.96 -24.51 3.36
N THR A 49 20.47 -24.32 4.58
CA THR A 49 19.68 -24.50 5.81
C THR A 49 18.99 -23.20 6.18
N GLN A 50 17.69 -23.27 6.45
CA GLN A 50 16.91 -22.12 6.90
C GLN A 50 17.39 -21.68 8.29
N ALA A 51 17.76 -20.39 8.42
CA ALA A 51 18.06 -19.81 9.73
C ALA A 51 16.81 -19.83 10.62
N ALA A 52 17.03 -19.83 11.94
CA ALA A 52 15.94 -19.78 12.91
C ALA A 52 15.06 -18.53 12.67
N ILE A 53 13.75 -18.75 12.59
CA ILE A 53 12.75 -17.70 12.35
C ILE A 53 12.08 -17.38 13.68
N THR A 54 12.15 -16.11 14.08
CA THR A 54 11.38 -15.59 15.21
C THR A 54 10.13 -14.90 14.66
N THR A 55 8.95 -15.31 15.12
CA THR A 55 7.68 -14.74 14.67
C THR A 55 7.05 -13.89 15.77
N SER A 56 6.61 -12.69 15.42
CA SER A 56 5.83 -11.79 16.27
C SER A 56 4.44 -11.62 15.66
N ASP A 57 3.40 -11.98 16.40
CA ASP A 57 2.02 -11.75 15.98
C ASP A 57 1.69 -10.26 16.07
N LEU A 58 1.09 -9.70 15.03
CA LEU A 58 0.81 -8.26 14.93
C LEU A 58 -0.68 -7.97 14.93
N GLN A 59 -1.47 -8.68 14.11
CA GLN A 59 -2.93 -8.53 13.97
C GLN A 59 -3.41 -7.08 14.02
N THR A 60 -2.73 -6.21 13.28
CA THR A 60 -2.98 -4.76 13.27
C THR A 60 -3.58 -4.37 11.92
N THR A 61 -4.79 -3.81 11.94
CA THR A 61 -5.50 -3.37 10.73
C THR A 61 -5.59 -1.86 10.65
N VAL A 62 -5.35 -1.30 9.46
CA VAL A 62 -5.54 0.12 9.17
C VAL A 62 -6.13 0.31 7.78
N ASN A 63 -6.95 1.34 7.59
CA ASN A 63 -7.41 1.73 6.27
C ASN A 63 -6.34 2.56 5.55
N TYR A 64 -5.90 2.13 4.38
CA TYR A 64 -5.01 2.87 3.49
C TYR A 64 -5.62 2.91 2.09
N ALA A 65 -5.82 4.11 1.54
CA ALA A 65 -6.37 4.28 0.19
C ALA A 65 -7.66 3.45 -0.04
N GLY A 66 -8.56 3.39 0.94
CA GLY A 66 -9.82 2.63 0.85
C GLY A 66 -9.67 1.11 0.89
N MET A 67 -8.49 0.58 1.21
CA MET A 67 -8.26 -0.83 1.48
C MET A 67 -8.00 -1.05 2.97
N ASP A 68 -8.52 -2.15 3.52
CA ASP A 68 -8.17 -2.58 4.86
C ASP A 68 -6.88 -3.39 4.78
N ILE A 69 -5.80 -2.84 5.33
CA ILE A 69 -4.47 -3.45 5.36
C ILE A 69 -4.24 -4.01 6.76
N THR A 70 -4.14 -5.33 6.85
CA THR A 70 -3.86 -6.07 8.08
C THR A 70 -2.43 -6.58 8.05
N LEU A 71 -1.60 -6.12 8.99
CA LEU A 71 -0.33 -6.77 9.31
C LEU A 71 -0.63 -7.97 10.19
N VAL A 72 -0.50 -9.18 9.63
CA VAL A 72 -0.83 -10.42 10.31
C VAL A 72 0.27 -10.74 11.32
N ASN A 73 1.50 -10.89 10.85
CA ASN A 73 2.67 -11.13 11.69
C ASN A 73 3.95 -10.60 11.01
N ALA A 74 5.02 -10.53 11.80
CA ALA A 74 6.36 -10.24 11.35
C ALA A 74 7.29 -11.40 11.69
N GLN A 75 8.14 -11.79 10.74
CA GLN A 75 9.14 -12.83 10.91
C GLN A 75 10.53 -12.20 10.81
N GLN A 76 11.44 -12.58 11.72
CA GLN A 76 12.83 -12.14 11.72
C GLN A 76 13.75 -13.35 11.65
N ALA A 77 14.72 -13.32 10.75
CA ALA A 77 15.72 -14.37 10.56
C ALA A 77 17.04 -13.76 10.07
N ALA A 78 18.14 -14.53 10.11
CA ALA A 78 19.37 -14.10 9.46
C ALA A 78 19.20 -14.00 7.94
N ASN A 79 18.46 -14.96 7.36
CA ASN A 79 18.12 -15.06 5.95
C ASN A 79 16.81 -15.89 5.79
N PHE A 80 16.09 -15.68 4.69
CA PHE A 80 15.01 -16.55 4.21
C PHE A 80 15.48 -17.32 2.98
N ILE A 81 15.38 -18.65 2.98
CA ILE A 81 15.87 -19.48 1.84
C ILE A 81 14.98 -19.41 0.61
N ASP A 82 13.72 -18.99 0.79
CA ASP A 82 12.72 -18.82 -0.26
C ASP A 82 12.70 -17.39 -0.83
N ASP A 83 13.49 -16.47 -0.27
CA ASP A 83 13.63 -15.11 -0.76
C ASP A 83 14.80 -15.00 -1.75
N PRO A 84 14.55 -14.66 -3.04
CA PRO A 84 15.60 -14.47 -4.03
C PRO A 84 16.48 -13.23 -3.76
N GLN A 85 16.09 -12.34 -2.84
CA GLN A 85 16.82 -11.14 -2.42
C GLN A 85 17.28 -11.23 -0.95
N THR A 86 17.47 -12.45 -0.45
CA THR A 86 17.91 -12.69 0.93
C THR A 86 19.32 -12.16 1.21
N HIS A 87 19.51 -11.53 2.37
CA HIS A 87 20.81 -11.06 2.86
C HIS A 87 21.26 -11.86 4.09
N SER A 88 22.54 -11.74 4.47
CA SER A 88 23.11 -12.44 5.64
C SER A 88 23.07 -11.66 6.95
N ASP A 89 22.85 -10.34 6.88
CA ASP A 89 23.02 -9.43 8.03
C ASP A 89 21.72 -9.21 8.83
N GLY A 90 20.68 -9.99 8.50
CA GLY A 90 19.36 -9.94 9.09
C GLY A 90 18.28 -9.51 8.10
N MET A 91 17.14 -10.18 8.20
CA MET A 91 15.97 -9.96 7.35
C MET A 91 14.72 -9.85 8.24
N LEU A 92 13.81 -8.98 7.82
CA LEU A 92 12.45 -8.88 8.35
C LEU A 92 11.46 -9.15 7.24
N ARG A 93 10.53 -10.07 7.49
CA ARG A 93 9.43 -10.42 6.59
C ARG A 93 8.11 -10.01 7.22
N LEU A 94 7.32 -9.21 6.52
CA LEU A 94 5.97 -8.84 6.92
C LEU A 94 4.95 -9.65 6.13
N HIS A 95 4.02 -10.31 6.82
CA HIS A 95 2.85 -10.90 6.21
C HIS A 95 1.69 -9.91 6.26
N VAL A 96 1.30 -9.43 5.08
CA VAL A 96 0.30 -8.39 4.89
C VAL A 96 -0.93 -8.99 4.21
N GLN A 97 -2.10 -8.73 4.75
CA GLN A 97 -3.37 -9.06 4.11
C GLN A 97 -4.09 -7.76 3.74
N ALA A 98 -4.48 -7.61 2.48
CA ALA A 98 -5.15 -6.43 1.96
C ALA A 98 -6.54 -6.80 1.46
N THR A 99 -7.58 -6.18 2.02
CA THR A 99 -8.97 -6.32 1.55
C THR A 99 -9.41 -5.05 0.86
N ASN A 100 -9.79 -5.15 -0.41
CA ASN A 100 -10.21 -3.99 -1.18
C ASN A 100 -11.67 -3.61 -0.86
N LYS A 101 -11.89 -2.47 -0.18
CA LYS A 101 -13.23 -1.93 0.09
C LYS A 101 -13.69 -0.92 -0.96
N ASN A 102 -12.84 -0.62 -1.95
CA ASN A 102 -13.19 0.28 -3.04
C ASN A 102 -14.15 -0.40 -4.04
N LYS A 103 -14.85 0.43 -4.82
CA LYS A 103 -15.72 -0.03 -5.92
C LYS A 103 -14.93 -0.52 -7.16
N LYS A 104 -13.63 -0.22 -7.22
CA LYS A 104 -12.74 -0.53 -8.34
C LYS A 104 -11.54 -1.34 -7.84
N ALA A 105 -10.93 -2.11 -8.75
CA ALA A 105 -9.69 -2.80 -8.45
C ALA A 105 -8.59 -1.79 -8.11
N ALA A 106 -7.69 -2.18 -7.21
CA ALA A 106 -6.58 -1.34 -6.75
C ALA A 106 -5.27 -2.15 -6.71
N VAL A 107 -4.14 -1.49 -6.93
CA VAL A 107 -2.81 -2.11 -6.93
C VAL A 107 -2.01 -1.56 -5.75
N LEU A 108 -1.38 -2.44 -4.98
CA LEU A 108 -0.45 -2.07 -3.91
C LEU A 108 0.99 -2.25 -4.39
N ILE A 109 1.68 -1.13 -4.65
CA ILE A 109 3.08 -1.13 -5.11
C ILE A 109 3.99 -0.98 -3.90
N TYR A 110 4.24 -2.07 -3.16
CA TYR A 110 4.98 -2.04 -1.89
C TYR A 110 6.33 -1.29 -1.92
N PRO A 111 7.19 -1.41 -2.95
CA PRO A 111 8.43 -0.62 -3.04
C PRO A 111 8.22 0.90 -2.98
N THR A 112 7.04 1.38 -3.38
CA THR A 112 6.69 2.80 -3.34
C THR A 112 6.03 3.19 -2.01
N ILE A 113 5.17 2.32 -1.48
CA ILE A 113 4.27 2.67 -0.37
C ILE A 113 4.65 2.06 0.97
N ALA A 114 5.50 1.04 1.04
CA ALA A 114 5.90 0.41 2.29
C ALA A 114 7.37 0.76 2.56
N HIS A 115 7.63 1.49 3.63
CA HIS A 115 8.99 1.77 4.09
C HIS A 115 9.09 1.43 5.57
N LEU A 116 10.23 0.91 6.00
CA LEU A 116 10.45 0.56 7.40
C LEU A 116 11.32 1.62 8.06
N LEU A 117 10.84 2.21 9.15
CA LEU A 117 11.59 3.16 9.97
C LEU A 117 12.32 2.41 11.08
N LEU A 118 13.66 2.51 11.11
CA LEU A 118 14.50 1.99 12.20
C LEU A 118 14.56 2.95 13.39
N PRO A 119 14.98 2.44 14.56
CA PRO A 119 15.51 3.27 15.63
C PRO A 119 16.59 4.21 15.10
N GLY A 120 16.45 5.51 15.39
CA GLY A 120 17.36 6.55 14.88
C GLY A 120 16.90 7.24 13.61
N GLY A 121 15.79 6.80 12.99
CA GLY A 121 15.10 7.55 11.94
C GLY A 121 15.47 7.19 10.50
N ASN A 122 16.31 6.17 10.28
CA ASN A 122 16.61 5.68 8.93
C ASN A 122 15.39 4.95 8.34
N GLU A 123 15.06 5.24 7.08
CA GLU A 123 14.01 4.54 6.33
C GLU A 123 14.63 3.49 5.39
N LEU A 124 14.02 2.30 5.33
CA LEU A 124 14.39 1.24 4.40
C LEU A 124 13.22 0.92 3.48
N ALA A 125 13.51 0.85 2.18
CA ALA A 125 12.61 0.25 1.21
C ALA A 125 12.63 -1.29 1.33
N PRO A 126 11.57 -1.98 0.92
CA PRO A 126 11.59 -3.43 0.82
C PRO A 126 12.52 -3.87 -0.29
N VAL A 127 13.16 -5.02 -0.10
CA VAL A 127 13.98 -5.68 -1.13
C VAL A 127 13.17 -6.67 -1.95
N TYR A 128 12.06 -7.16 -1.38
CA TYR A 128 11.18 -8.12 -2.06
C TYR A 128 9.72 -7.93 -1.66
N ALA A 129 8.83 -8.20 -2.61
CA ALA A 129 7.40 -8.37 -2.37
C ALA A 129 6.85 -9.45 -3.30
N SER A 130 5.97 -10.31 -2.78
CA SER A 130 5.54 -11.53 -3.47
C SER A 130 4.56 -11.34 -4.63
N ASP A 131 3.77 -10.26 -4.62
CA ASP A 131 2.76 -9.98 -5.65
C ASP A 131 2.53 -8.47 -5.80
N TYR A 132 2.22 -8.06 -7.04
CA TYR A 132 1.92 -6.68 -7.46
C TYR A 132 0.63 -6.59 -8.28
N THR A 133 -0.15 -7.67 -8.37
CA THR A 133 -1.36 -7.71 -9.16
C THR A 133 -2.48 -6.89 -8.51
N ALA A 134 -3.44 -6.45 -9.33
CA ALA A 134 -4.59 -5.69 -8.84
C ALA A 134 -5.49 -6.58 -7.97
N VAL A 135 -5.93 -6.05 -6.83
CA VAL A 135 -6.89 -6.67 -5.92
C VAL A 135 -8.30 -6.22 -6.34
N ALA A 136 -9.16 -7.16 -6.72
CA ALA A 136 -10.51 -6.85 -7.18
C ALA A 136 -11.39 -6.29 -6.05
N PRO A 137 -12.49 -5.57 -6.35
CA PRO A 137 -13.43 -5.11 -5.34
C PRO A 137 -13.93 -6.25 -4.44
N GLY A 138 -13.85 -6.07 -3.12
CA GLY A 138 -14.25 -7.08 -2.13
C GLY A 138 -13.28 -8.26 -1.97
N GLU A 139 -12.24 -8.36 -2.80
CA GLU A 139 -11.23 -9.41 -2.69
C GLU A 139 -10.27 -9.12 -1.53
N THR A 140 -9.80 -10.20 -0.90
CA THR A 140 -8.72 -10.20 0.06
C THR A 140 -7.51 -10.92 -0.51
N ARG A 141 -6.34 -10.27 -0.46
CA ARG A 141 -5.08 -10.84 -0.94
C ARG A 141 -4.01 -10.81 0.15
N SER A 142 -3.24 -11.89 0.25
CA SER A 142 -2.10 -11.99 1.16
C SER A 142 -0.80 -11.78 0.39
N ASN A 143 0.11 -11.05 0.99
CA ASN A 143 1.42 -10.73 0.46
C ASN A 143 2.49 -10.84 1.54
N THR A 144 3.69 -11.10 1.06
CA THR A 144 4.91 -11.09 1.84
C THR A 144 5.74 -9.89 1.38
N VAL A 145 6.27 -9.11 2.32
CA VAL A 145 7.12 -7.94 2.05
C VAL A 145 8.38 -8.03 2.92
N ASP A 146 9.54 -8.09 2.29
CA ASP A 146 10.81 -8.37 2.96
C ASP A 146 11.73 -7.14 2.96
N PHE A 147 12.42 -6.93 4.08
CA PHE A 147 13.32 -5.81 4.34
C PHE A 147 14.65 -6.35 4.89
N VAL A 148 15.75 -5.70 4.53
CA VAL A 148 17.06 -5.96 5.14
C VAL A 148 17.15 -5.19 6.44
N VAL A 149 17.11 -5.88 7.57
CA VAL A 149 17.09 -5.24 8.90
C VAL A 149 18.22 -5.81 9.71
N PRO A 150 19.10 -4.98 10.31
CA PRO A 150 20.17 -5.47 11.15
C PRO A 150 19.66 -6.45 12.21
N ALA A 151 20.29 -7.62 12.32
CA ALA A 151 19.84 -8.69 13.22
C ALA A 151 19.69 -8.27 14.70
N ALA A 152 20.37 -7.21 15.13
CA ALA A 152 20.27 -6.66 16.48
C ALA A 152 19.01 -5.82 16.73
N THR A 153 18.33 -5.33 15.68
CA THR A 153 17.13 -4.51 15.80
C THR A 153 15.91 -5.38 16.06
N LYS A 154 15.16 -5.12 17.13
CA LYS A 154 13.98 -5.93 17.47
C LYS A 154 12.75 -5.45 16.70
N VAL A 155 11.86 -6.39 16.35
CA VAL A 155 10.60 -6.11 15.63
C VAL A 155 9.81 -4.95 16.25
N ASN A 156 9.62 -4.96 17.58
CA ASN A 156 8.85 -3.94 18.29
C ASN A 156 9.50 -2.55 18.38
N GLN A 157 10.72 -2.39 17.87
CA GLN A 157 11.39 -1.09 17.75
C GLN A 157 11.20 -0.46 16.37
N LEU A 158 10.53 -1.17 15.46
CA LEU A 158 10.34 -0.77 14.08
C LEU A 158 8.93 -0.19 13.87
N THR A 159 8.82 0.67 12.87
CA THR A 159 7.54 1.21 12.41
C THR A 159 7.44 1.03 10.91
N LEU A 160 6.35 0.44 10.42
CA LEU A 160 6.01 0.47 9.02
C LEU A 160 5.40 1.84 8.68
N LEU A 161 6.02 2.55 7.76
CA LEU A 161 5.49 3.74 7.12
C LEU A 161 4.72 3.28 5.87
N LEU A 162 3.39 3.40 5.91
CA LEU A 162 2.52 3.04 4.81
C LEU A 162 2.02 4.30 4.08
N GLY A 163 2.44 4.46 2.83
CA GLY A 163 2.19 5.58 1.94
C GLY A 163 3.46 6.04 1.22
N SER A 164 3.32 6.62 0.03
CA SER A 164 4.44 7.25 -0.66
C SER A 164 4.94 8.51 0.07
N ALA A 165 6.10 9.04 -0.29
CA ALA A 165 6.64 10.27 0.32
C ALA A 165 5.77 11.52 0.06
N ALA A 166 4.91 11.49 -0.97
CA ALA A 166 3.97 12.55 -1.32
C ALA A 166 2.61 12.40 -0.60
N GLU A 167 2.38 11.26 0.05
CA GLU A 167 1.13 10.96 0.74
C GLU A 167 1.22 11.23 2.24
N ALA A 168 0.05 11.35 2.86
CA ALA A 168 -0.14 11.28 4.28
C ALA A 168 0.14 9.84 4.76
N ARG A 169 1.42 9.57 5.06
CA ARG A 169 1.87 8.27 5.55
C ARG A 169 1.23 7.87 6.88
N LEU A 170 0.92 6.59 6.98
CA LEU A 170 0.44 5.96 8.20
C LEU A 170 1.63 5.30 8.88
N ASN A 171 1.96 5.76 10.07
CA ASN A 171 2.98 5.15 10.92
C ASN A 171 2.31 4.02 11.72
N ILE A 172 2.71 2.78 11.44
CA ILE A 172 2.19 1.53 12.02
C ILE A 172 3.31 0.88 12.84
N PRO A 173 3.30 1.00 14.18
CA PRO A 173 4.28 0.32 15.03
C PRO A 173 4.18 -1.20 14.85
N LEU A 174 5.31 -1.89 14.73
CA LEU A 174 5.33 -3.35 14.59
C LEU A 174 5.24 -4.04 15.97
N GLN A 175 4.11 -3.85 16.63
CA GLN A 175 3.78 -4.47 17.91
C GLN A 175 2.42 -5.16 17.85
N PRO A 176 2.14 -6.13 18.73
CA PRO A 176 0.84 -6.79 18.77
C PRO A 176 -0.30 -5.77 18.97
N HIS A 177 -1.31 -5.86 18.12
CA HIS A 177 -2.55 -5.08 18.18
C HIS A 177 -2.34 -3.58 18.36
N ALA A 178 -1.46 -2.98 17.54
CA ALA A 178 -1.20 -1.55 17.64
C ALA A 178 -2.50 -0.73 17.44
N ASP A 179 -2.69 0.30 18.27
CA ASP A 179 -3.87 1.17 18.16
C ASP A 179 -3.73 2.09 16.93
N MET A 180 -4.63 1.89 15.98
CA MET A 180 -4.71 2.64 14.72
C MET A 180 -5.84 3.67 14.71
N GLY A 181 -6.53 3.87 15.86
CA GLY A 181 -7.70 4.74 15.98
C GLY A 181 -7.45 6.20 15.58
N LYS A 182 -6.20 6.67 15.67
CA LYS A 182 -5.82 8.03 15.21
C LYS A 182 -5.99 8.25 13.70
N TYR A 183 -6.03 7.19 12.89
CA TYR A 183 -6.26 7.26 11.44
C TYR A 183 -7.68 6.86 11.03
N ALA A 184 -8.51 6.41 11.98
CA ALA A 184 -9.89 6.07 11.70
C ALA A 184 -10.67 7.31 11.26
N ALA A 185 -11.66 7.11 10.38
CA ALA A 185 -12.56 8.18 9.99
C ALA A 185 -13.33 8.69 11.21
N LYS A 186 -13.42 10.02 11.35
CA LYS A 186 -14.17 10.66 12.44
C LYS A 186 -15.36 11.38 11.86
N THR A 187 -16.54 11.02 12.33
CA THR A 187 -17.80 11.60 11.91
C THR A 187 -18.43 12.39 13.04
N SER A 188 -18.98 13.56 12.74
CA SER A 188 -19.64 14.42 13.72
C SER A 188 -20.88 15.07 13.13
N ASP A 189 -21.95 15.07 13.92
CA ASP A 189 -23.18 15.76 13.55
C ASP A 189 -23.03 17.26 13.79
N VAL A 190 -23.41 18.04 12.78
CA VAL A 190 -23.31 19.51 12.80
C VAL A 190 -24.69 20.12 13.02
N ASN A 191 -25.68 19.71 12.23
CA ASN A 191 -27.07 20.16 12.27
C ASN A 191 -27.25 21.69 12.34
N LYS A 192 -26.47 22.44 11.55
CA LYS A 192 -26.53 23.91 11.49
C LYS A 192 -27.11 24.37 10.16
N LYS A 193 -27.93 25.42 10.23
CA LYS A 193 -28.58 26.05 9.07
C LYS A 193 -27.84 27.30 8.62
N THR A 194 -27.92 27.56 7.33
CA THR A 194 -27.51 28.82 6.70
C THR A 194 -28.29 28.98 5.40
N SER A 195 -28.14 30.11 4.71
CA SER A 195 -28.81 30.37 3.44
C SER A 195 -27.85 31.04 2.46
N TYR A 196 -28.08 30.78 1.17
CA TYR A 196 -27.36 31.40 0.06
C TYR A 196 -28.19 31.25 -1.22
N LEU A 197 -28.22 32.26 -2.10
CA LEU A 197 -29.08 32.27 -3.30
C LEU A 197 -30.57 32.00 -3.00
N SER A 198 -31.05 32.47 -1.83
CA SER A 198 -32.41 32.20 -1.33
C SER A 198 -32.76 30.72 -1.14
N LEU A 199 -31.75 29.84 -1.11
CA LEU A 199 -31.89 28.43 -0.74
C LEU A 199 -31.57 28.22 0.75
N ASP A 200 -32.26 27.26 1.35
CA ASP A 200 -32.04 26.84 2.73
C ASP A 200 -31.03 25.69 2.76
N TYR A 201 -29.87 25.89 3.39
CA TYR A 201 -28.85 24.86 3.57
C TYR A 201 -28.82 24.37 5.01
N LEU A 202 -28.92 23.06 5.21
CA LEU A 202 -28.68 22.39 6.48
C LEU A 202 -27.42 21.53 6.35
N VAL A 203 -26.34 21.92 7.03
CA VAL A 203 -25.16 21.07 7.20
C VAL A 203 -25.49 20.02 8.24
N THR A 204 -25.66 18.77 7.81
CA THR A 204 -26.10 17.68 8.70
C THR A 204 -24.93 17.07 9.43
N GLN A 205 -23.88 16.69 8.70
CA GLN A 205 -22.79 15.87 9.20
C GLN A 205 -21.49 16.18 8.47
N VAL A 206 -20.38 16.00 9.16
CA VAL A 206 -19.04 15.99 8.56
C VAL A 206 -18.29 14.71 8.89
N THR A 207 -17.41 14.30 7.98
CA THR A 207 -16.49 13.17 8.19
C THR A 207 -15.08 13.58 7.79
N THR A 208 -14.11 13.40 8.69
CA THR A 208 -12.69 13.50 8.36
C THR A 208 -12.07 12.13 8.17
N GLN A 209 -11.25 11.95 7.14
CA GLN A 209 -10.64 10.65 6.82
C GLN A 209 -9.35 10.81 6.02
N MET A 210 -8.49 9.79 6.06
CA MET A 210 -7.17 9.81 5.42
C MET A 210 -7.20 9.38 3.95
N SER A 211 -8.30 8.80 3.48
CA SER A 211 -8.44 8.28 2.13
C SER A 211 -9.79 8.62 1.51
N LEU A 212 -9.87 8.67 0.19
CA LEU A 212 -11.10 8.86 -0.59
C LEU A 212 -10.97 8.14 -1.93
N ASP A 213 -11.98 7.36 -2.32
CA ASP A 213 -12.08 6.70 -3.63
C ASP A 213 -10.80 5.99 -4.12
N GLY A 214 -10.15 5.23 -3.24
CA GLY A 214 -8.93 4.51 -3.61
C GLY A 214 -7.64 5.32 -3.53
N GLN A 215 -7.68 6.55 -3.00
CA GLN A 215 -6.52 7.44 -2.91
C GLN A 215 -6.26 7.88 -1.48
N GLN A 216 -5.00 7.82 -1.07
CA GLN A 216 -4.56 8.41 0.19
C GLN A 216 -4.48 9.93 0.05
N ALA A 217 -4.77 10.66 1.12
CA ALA A 217 -4.62 12.12 1.14
C ALA A 217 -3.15 12.51 0.90
N PRO A 218 -2.87 13.68 0.29
CA PRO A 218 -1.52 14.22 0.19
C PRO A 218 -0.87 14.45 1.55
N LYS A 219 0.46 14.51 1.57
CA LYS A 219 1.25 14.78 2.78
C LYS A 219 0.74 16.03 3.52
N GLY A 220 0.50 15.88 4.82
CA GLY A 220 0.01 16.95 5.69
C GLY A 220 -1.49 17.26 5.55
N MET A 221 -2.21 16.57 4.67
CA MET A 221 -3.63 16.79 4.41
C MET A 221 -4.50 15.60 4.82
N ARG A 222 -5.79 15.85 5.02
CA ARG A 222 -6.86 14.85 5.15
C ARG A 222 -8.10 15.30 4.39
N TYR A 223 -8.97 14.36 4.06
CA TYR A 223 -10.25 14.69 3.44
C TYR A 223 -11.26 15.10 4.50
N LEU A 224 -12.06 16.12 4.20
CA LEU A 224 -13.25 16.54 4.92
C LEU A 224 -14.46 16.40 3.99
N SER A 225 -15.33 15.45 4.27
CA SER A 225 -16.63 15.31 3.61
C SER A 225 -17.68 16.08 4.40
N VAL A 226 -18.47 16.90 3.72
CA VAL A 226 -19.57 17.69 4.29
C VAL A 226 -20.86 17.25 3.63
N ASN A 227 -21.82 16.77 4.44
CA ASN A 227 -23.14 16.37 4.00
C ASN A 227 -24.16 17.47 4.27
N LEU A 228 -25.03 17.71 3.29
CA LEU A 228 -25.97 18.82 3.25
C LEU A 228 -27.37 18.34 2.87
N LYS A 229 -28.37 19.04 3.38
CA LYS A 229 -29.74 19.04 2.87
C LYS A 229 -30.07 20.45 2.38
N ILE A 230 -30.60 20.57 1.17
CA ILE A 230 -30.91 21.85 0.55
C ILE A 230 -32.42 21.94 0.25
N GLY A 231 -33.04 23.05 0.63
CA GLY A 231 -34.42 23.38 0.31
C GLY A 231 -34.51 24.60 -0.60
N ASN A 232 -35.48 24.59 -1.51
CA ASN A 232 -35.88 25.79 -2.27
C ASN A 232 -37.27 26.23 -1.77
N PRO A 233 -37.36 27.26 -0.93
CA PRO A 233 -38.65 27.75 -0.41
C PRO A 233 -39.43 28.60 -1.43
N LEU A 234 -38.89 28.83 -2.62
CA LEU A 234 -39.52 29.69 -3.64
C LEU A 234 -40.54 28.93 -4.49
N MET A 235 -41.45 29.67 -5.11
CA MET A 235 -42.42 29.13 -6.08
C MET A 235 -41.81 28.93 -7.48
N GLN A 236 -40.54 29.24 -7.66
CA GLN A 236 -39.81 29.12 -8.92
C GLN A 236 -38.51 28.32 -8.71
N PRO A 237 -37.99 27.66 -9.76
CA PRO A 237 -36.71 26.97 -9.66
C PRO A 237 -35.55 27.96 -9.45
N VAL A 238 -34.48 27.48 -8.81
CA VAL A 238 -33.25 28.25 -8.57
C VAL A 238 -32.07 27.51 -9.20
N ILE A 239 -31.33 28.20 -10.06
CA ILE A 239 -30.09 27.70 -10.65
C ILE A 239 -28.92 28.25 -9.82
N ALA A 240 -28.40 27.42 -8.91
CA ALA A 240 -27.28 27.80 -8.05
C ALA A 240 -25.93 27.78 -8.78
N GLY A 241 -25.85 27.06 -9.90
CA GLY A 241 -24.60 26.84 -10.62
C GLY A 241 -23.72 25.81 -9.93
N SER A 242 -22.43 25.80 -10.29
CA SER A 242 -21.50 24.78 -9.82
C SER A 242 -21.13 25.00 -8.35
N PRO A 243 -21.21 23.98 -7.47
CA PRO A 243 -20.74 24.09 -6.09
C PRO A 243 -19.24 24.41 -5.99
N PHE A 244 -18.46 24.12 -7.03
CA PHE A 244 -17.05 24.51 -7.11
C PHE A 244 -16.86 26.03 -7.21
N ASP A 245 -17.87 26.78 -7.63
CA ASP A 245 -17.79 28.23 -7.78
C ASP A 245 -18.11 28.96 -6.48
N TYR A 246 -19.06 28.48 -5.68
CA TYR A 246 -19.57 29.20 -4.51
C TYR A 246 -19.30 28.52 -3.17
N LEU A 247 -18.97 27.23 -3.12
CA LEU A 247 -18.74 26.53 -1.84
C LEU A 247 -17.26 26.58 -1.47
N ARG A 248 -16.94 26.99 -0.24
CA ARG A 248 -15.57 27.01 0.29
C ARG A 248 -15.52 26.47 1.71
N VAL A 249 -14.38 25.92 2.08
CA VAL A 249 -14.01 25.70 3.49
C VAL A 249 -12.88 26.66 3.83
N LYS A 250 -13.04 27.42 4.91
CA LYS A 250 -11.98 28.24 5.48
C LYS A 250 -11.30 27.53 6.63
N SER A 251 -9.97 27.52 6.61
CA SER A 251 -9.13 27.10 7.71
C SER A 251 -8.07 28.17 7.94
N GLY A 252 -8.22 28.93 9.03
CA GLY A 252 -7.55 30.23 9.17
C GLY A 252 -7.91 31.15 7.99
N ASP A 253 -6.90 31.74 7.36
CA ASP A 253 -7.06 32.64 6.21
C ASP A 253 -7.17 31.90 4.87
N THR A 254 -6.95 30.58 4.86
CA THR A 254 -6.97 29.80 3.61
C THR A 254 -8.39 29.45 3.21
N SER A 255 -8.78 29.78 1.98
CA SER A 255 -10.06 29.41 1.37
C SER A 255 -9.88 28.25 0.41
N ILE A 256 -10.56 27.14 0.67
CA ILE A 256 -10.36 25.86 -0.02
C ILE A 256 -11.61 25.51 -0.81
N ALA A 257 -11.47 25.23 -2.10
CA ALA A 257 -12.55 24.75 -2.95
C ALA A 257 -12.75 23.23 -2.79
N PRO A 258 -13.94 22.69 -3.12
CA PRO A 258 -14.16 21.26 -3.11
C PRO A 258 -13.26 20.54 -4.12
N VAL A 259 -12.84 19.33 -3.79
CA VAL A 259 -12.23 18.38 -4.74
C VAL A 259 -13.24 17.43 -5.36
N GLN A 260 -14.39 17.24 -4.68
CA GLN A 260 -15.56 16.52 -5.19
C GLN A 260 -16.84 17.20 -4.66
N ALA A 261 -17.92 17.15 -5.44
CA ALA A 261 -19.23 17.61 -5.00
C ALA A 261 -20.36 16.89 -5.74
N THR A 262 -21.47 16.68 -5.05
CA THR A 262 -22.70 16.06 -5.59
C THR A 262 -23.92 16.97 -5.47
N ILE A 263 -23.73 18.21 -4.99
CA ILE A 263 -24.80 19.20 -4.84
C ILE A 263 -25.38 19.51 -6.24
N PRO A 264 -26.71 19.45 -6.42
CA PRO A 264 -27.34 19.76 -7.70
C PRO A 264 -27.10 21.21 -8.15
N LEU A 265 -27.04 21.41 -9.48
CA LEU A 265 -26.88 22.74 -10.08
C LEU A 265 -28.20 23.54 -10.10
N ASN A 266 -29.32 22.85 -10.04
CA ASN A 266 -30.68 23.41 -10.13
C ASN A 266 -31.57 22.76 -9.07
N PHE A 267 -32.42 23.58 -8.46
CA PHE A 267 -33.37 23.18 -7.43
C PHE A 267 -34.78 23.53 -7.87
N ALA A 268 -35.62 22.51 -8.02
CA ALA A 268 -37.04 22.70 -8.32
C ALA A 268 -37.73 23.57 -7.26
N SER A 269 -38.78 24.29 -7.64
CA SER A 269 -39.61 25.06 -6.72
C SER A 269 -40.13 24.18 -5.58
N GLN A 270 -40.14 24.69 -4.35
CA GLN A 270 -40.66 24.00 -3.16
C GLN A 270 -39.98 22.65 -2.83
N VAL A 271 -38.80 22.35 -3.40
CA VAL A 271 -38.06 21.14 -3.02
C VAL A 271 -37.61 21.25 -1.57
N LYS A 272 -37.71 20.14 -0.83
CA LYS A 272 -37.27 20.05 0.57
C LYS A 272 -36.22 18.97 0.69
N ASP A 273 -35.24 19.24 1.55
CA ASP A 273 -34.24 18.25 1.99
C ASP A 273 -33.52 17.53 0.84
N GLN A 274 -33.32 18.19 -0.30
CA GLN A 274 -32.56 17.64 -1.41
C GLN A 274 -31.13 17.38 -0.93
N ALA A 275 -30.69 16.13 -0.99
CA ALA A 275 -29.36 15.75 -0.51
C ALA A 275 -28.25 16.29 -1.42
N GLY A 276 -27.13 16.63 -0.81
CA GLY A 276 -25.88 16.96 -1.50
C GLY A 276 -24.69 16.77 -0.58
N SER A 277 -23.50 16.66 -1.17
CA SER A 277 -22.25 16.60 -0.42
C SER A 277 -21.13 17.34 -1.15
N ALA A 278 -20.10 17.71 -0.39
CA ALA A 278 -18.85 18.22 -0.92
C ALA A 278 -17.67 17.69 -0.11
N VAL A 279 -16.54 17.44 -0.76
CA VAL A 279 -15.31 16.96 -0.13
C VAL A 279 -14.20 17.97 -0.35
N PHE A 280 -13.41 18.23 0.69
CA PHE A 280 -12.31 19.18 0.70
C PHE A 280 -11.03 18.49 1.17
N LEU A 281 -9.88 19.01 0.74
CA LEU A 281 -8.58 18.68 1.32
C LEU A 281 -8.22 19.75 2.35
N ILE A 282 -8.09 19.38 3.61
CA ILE A 282 -7.76 20.29 4.71
C ILE A 282 -6.47 19.83 5.42
N PRO A 283 -5.73 20.72 6.09
CA PRO A 283 -4.60 20.30 6.91
C PRO A 283 -5.01 19.30 8.01
N GLN A 284 -4.10 18.40 8.41
CA GLN A 284 -4.42 17.33 9.37
C GLN A 284 -4.64 17.81 10.81
N ASP A 285 -3.98 18.90 11.18
CA ASP A 285 -3.89 19.44 12.54
C ASP A 285 -5.03 20.42 12.89
N VAL A 286 -5.86 20.79 11.91
CA VAL A 286 -6.95 21.76 12.13
C VAL A 286 -8.11 21.10 12.85
N THR A 287 -8.57 21.71 13.93
CA THR A 287 -9.68 21.22 14.76
C THR A 287 -11.00 21.94 14.49
N THR A 288 -10.95 23.06 13.76
CA THR A 288 -12.13 23.82 13.37
C THR A 288 -11.97 24.35 11.96
N VAL A 289 -13.11 24.45 11.27
CA VAL A 289 -13.21 25.06 9.95
C VAL A 289 -14.53 25.80 9.80
N THR A 290 -14.61 26.71 8.84
CA THR A 290 -15.87 27.40 8.50
C THR A 290 -16.26 27.05 7.08
N LEU A 291 -17.42 26.42 6.90
CA LEU A 291 -18.05 26.32 5.59
C LEU A 291 -18.58 27.69 5.18
N VAL A 292 -18.30 28.11 3.96
CA VAL A 292 -18.76 29.38 3.37
C VAL A 292 -19.49 29.07 2.06
N LEU A 293 -20.67 29.64 1.89
CA LEU A 293 -21.47 29.64 0.68
C LEU A 293 -21.43 31.06 0.11
N GLY A 294 -20.97 31.20 -1.13
CA GLY A 294 -20.65 32.48 -1.77
C GLY A 294 -19.15 32.71 -1.84
N SER A 295 -18.64 33.04 -3.03
CA SER A 295 -17.21 33.27 -3.27
C SER A 295 -16.87 34.68 -3.73
N LYS A 296 -17.86 35.55 -3.91
CA LYS A 296 -17.66 36.90 -4.44
C LYS A 296 -18.53 37.91 -3.70
N ASN A 297 -17.92 39.00 -3.23
CA ASN A 297 -18.62 40.20 -2.76
C ASN A 297 -19.39 40.94 -3.90
N THR A 298 -19.72 40.28 -5.01
CA THR A 298 -20.25 40.90 -6.24
C THR A 298 -21.46 40.17 -6.84
N ASP A 299 -21.88 39.03 -6.27
CA ASP A 299 -23.08 38.31 -6.74
C ASP A 299 -24.39 38.88 -6.17
N GLY A 300 -24.30 39.84 -5.24
CA GLY A 300 -25.45 40.51 -4.62
C GLY A 300 -26.12 39.69 -3.52
N PHE A 301 -25.53 38.58 -3.09
CA PHE A 301 -26.04 37.75 -2.01
C PHE A 301 -25.10 37.77 -0.80
N ASP A 302 -25.68 37.82 0.40
CA ASP A 302 -24.90 37.65 1.61
C ASP A 302 -24.36 36.22 1.68
N PRO A 303 -23.06 36.04 2.03
CA PRO A 303 -22.49 34.72 2.12
C PRO A 303 -23.06 33.97 3.34
N GLY A 304 -23.46 32.73 3.12
CA GLY A 304 -23.85 31.81 4.19
C GLY A 304 -22.62 31.22 4.87
N THR A 305 -22.61 31.12 6.20
CA THR A 305 -21.47 30.53 6.94
C THR A 305 -21.90 29.53 8.00
N VAL A 306 -21.13 28.45 8.17
CA VAL A 306 -21.30 27.47 9.25
C VAL A 306 -19.95 27.11 9.86
N ASN A 307 -19.78 27.38 11.15
CA ASN A 307 -18.61 26.96 11.92
C ASN A 307 -18.74 25.49 12.33
N ILE A 308 -17.71 24.70 12.05
CA ILE A 308 -17.65 23.24 12.20
C ILE A 308 -16.45 22.89 13.07
N ALA A 309 -16.68 22.09 14.11
CA ALA A 309 -15.63 21.43 14.89
C ALA A 309 -15.37 20.04 14.31
N LEU A 310 -14.09 19.61 14.31
CA LEU A 310 -13.60 18.38 13.66
C LEU A 310 -12.99 17.38 14.65
#